data_AF-A0A1Z5KG35-F1
#
_entry.id   AF-A0A1Z5KG35-F1
#
_cell.length_a   1.000
_cell.length_b   1.000
_cell.length_c   1.000
_cell.angle_alpha   90.00
_cell.angle_beta   90.00
_cell.angle_gamma   90.00
#
_symmetry.space_group_name_H-M   'P 1'
#
loop_
_entity.id
_entity.type
_entity.pdbx_description
1 polymer ?
#
loop_
_entity_poly.entity_id
_entity_poly.type
_entity_poly.pdbx_seq_one_letter_code
_entity_poly.pdbx_strand_id
1 'polypeptide(L)'
;MVPLSESPSCFMCEGTFNVFRRPRHCRNCGVCVCKDCSTSWSAKQIPETYNLKNKTSVNICKGCEILSSKFKEALLVGNLDDAISVYGSGNVNLRTPFPQRNKKGELIYPVMCAVQGGNLDVVRWLVEDHFCPIKQVQQTGLNRASKRGEGALMTTSKGRTVLSIALEGLQIDILRYFVVDCRMSLHGVADLKTVLKALEATLQSLPPPRSRSRALADDGFHFVKWDKASVDGLSESSSLGTEDYAENDSIAMKSYRARGNRSNSVHIPKKTFPTVIDVLRQQN
;
A
#
# COMPACT_ATOMS: atom_id res chain seq x y z
N MET A 1 22.83 0.78 6.23
CA MET A 1 23.24 -0.64 6.24
C MET A 1 24.51 -0.73 7.07
N VAL A 2 24.56 -1.60 8.07
CA VAL A 2 25.71 -1.69 9.00
C VAL A 2 26.91 -2.27 8.23
N PRO A 3 28.12 -1.69 8.30
CA PRO A 3 29.32 -2.29 7.72
C PRO A 3 29.55 -3.72 8.21
N LEU A 4 29.98 -4.63 7.31
CA LEU A 4 30.21 -6.04 7.69
C LEU A 4 31.29 -6.19 8.77
N SER A 5 32.27 -5.29 8.78
CA SER A 5 33.36 -5.25 9.76
C SER A 5 32.87 -4.92 11.18
N GLU A 6 31.73 -4.24 11.32
CA GLU A 6 31.15 -3.86 12.62
C GLU A 6 30.22 -4.93 13.21
N SER A 7 29.96 -6.01 12.47
CA SER A 7 29.08 -7.10 12.90
C SER A 7 29.88 -8.41 12.96
N PRO A 8 30.58 -8.71 14.07
CA PRO A 8 31.43 -9.90 14.17
C PRO A 8 30.63 -11.21 14.22
N SER A 9 29.33 -11.14 14.49
CA SER A 9 28.44 -12.30 14.66
C SER A 9 27.14 -12.16 13.88
N CYS A 10 26.52 -13.31 13.59
CA CYS A 10 25.21 -13.37 12.98
C CYS A 10 24.14 -12.77 13.90
N PHE A 11 23.35 -11.82 13.39
CA PHE A 11 22.28 -11.19 14.18
C PHE A 11 21.21 -12.19 14.67
N MET A 12 21.00 -13.31 13.97
CA MET A 12 19.92 -14.26 14.30
C MET A 12 20.37 -15.41 15.21
N CYS A 13 21.54 -15.99 14.98
CA CYS A 13 22.04 -17.16 15.73
C CYS A 13 23.26 -16.85 16.59
N GLU A 14 23.67 -15.58 16.64
CA GLU A 14 24.79 -15.05 17.44
C GLU A 14 26.17 -15.67 17.15
N GLY A 15 26.26 -16.63 16.23
CA GLY A 15 27.54 -17.27 15.94
C GLY A 15 28.49 -16.38 15.12
N THR A 16 29.75 -16.37 15.54
CA THR A 16 30.84 -15.55 14.98
C THR A 16 31.10 -15.87 13.52
N PHE A 17 31.28 -14.83 12.72
CA PHE A 17 31.67 -14.97 11.32
C PHE A 17 33.13 -15.40 11.18
N ASN A 18 33.40 -16.24 10.20
CA ASN A 18 34.74 -16.72 9.85
C ASN A 18 34.77 -17.09 8.36
N VAL A 19 35.86 -17.71 7.91
CA VAL A 19 36.05 -18.07 6.48
C VAL A 19 34.92 -18.98 5.95
N PHE A 20 34.40 -19.87 6.79
CA PHE A 20 33.31 -20.80 6.45
C PHE A 20 31.91 -20.21 6.69
N ARG A 21 31.80 -19.28 7.64
CA ARG A 21 30.57 -18.56 7.97
C ARG A 21 30.70 -17.10 7.56
N ARG A 22 30.52 -16.82 6.27
CA ARG A 22 30.63 -15.46 5.73
C ARG A 22 29.37 -14.62 6.04
N PRO A 23 29.53 -13.33 6.38
CA PRO A 23 28.40 -12.46 6.66
C PRO A 23 27.67 -12.04 5.38
N ARG A 24 26.36 -11.84 5.48
CA ARG A 24 25.47 -11.37 4.41
C ARG A 24 24.49 -10.34 4.96
N HIS A 25 24.28 -9.24 4.25
CA HIS A 25 23.22 -8.30 4.62
C HIS A 25 21.84 -8.80 4.23
N CYS A 26 20.89 -8.72 5.15
CA CYS A 26 19.48 -8.74 4.82
C CYS A 26 19.14 -7.48 4.01
N ARG A 27 18.54 -7.64 2.83
CA ARG A 27 18.20 -6.51 1.97
C ARG A 27 17.00 -5.72 2.46
N ASN A 28 16.18 -6.29 3.34
CA ASN A 28 15.01 -5.63 3.91
C ASN A 28 15.37 -4.78 5.14
N CYS A 29 15.98 -5.39 6.17
CA CYS A 29 16.30 -4.69 7.44
C CYS A 29 17.78 -4.26 7.58
N GLY A 30 18.66 -4.68 6.68
CA GLY A 30 20.07 -4.26 6.67
C GLY A 30 21.00 -4.97 7.68
N VAL A 31 20.49 -5.85 8.54
CA VAL A 31 21.30 -6.60 9.52
C VAL A 31 22.19 -7.66 8.85
N CYS A 32 23.29 -8.03 9.52
CA CYS A 32 24.23 -9.05 9.07
C CYS A 32 23.82 -10.45 9.57
N VAL A 33 23.64 -11.40 8.66
CA VAL A 33 23.26 -12.79 8.95
C VAL A 33 24.16 -13.80 8.23
N CYS A 34 24.26 -15.01 8.76
CA CYS A 34 24.91 -16.13 8.08
C CYS A 34 23.99 -16.73 7.00
N LYS A 35 24.55 -17.64 6.17
CA LYS A 35 23.79 -18.35 5.12
C LYS A 35 22.56 -19.08 5.70
N ASP A 36 22.72 -19.78 6.81
CA ASP A 36 21.67 -20.62 7.41
C ASP A 36 20.55 -19.80 8.06
N CYS A 37 20.83 -18.54 8.41
CA CYS A 37 19.87 -17.57 8.94
C CYS A 37 19.26 -16.68 7.86
N SER A 38 19.55 -16.97 6.59
CA SER A 38 19.04 -16.22 5.44
C SER A 38 18.19 -17.09 4.51
N THR A 39 17.29 -16.43 3.78
CA THR A 39 16.52 -16.95 2.65
C THR A 39 16.69 -16.01 1.46
N SER A 40 16.09 -16.35 0.31
CA SER A 40 16.15 -15.54 -0.90
C SER A 40 14.74 -15.12 -1.33
N TRP A 41 14.56 -13.82 -1.58
CA TRP A 41 13.34 -13.26 -2.17
C TRP A 41 13.58 -12.83 -3.61
N SER A 42 12.51 -12.78 -4.40
CA SER A 42 12.51 -12.10 -5.68
C SER A 42 12.70 -10.59 -5.48
N ALA A 43 13.38 -9.94 -6.41
CA ALA A 43 13.50 -8.47 -6.47
C ALA A 43 12.15 -7.75 -6.34
N LYS A 44 11.07 -8.35 -6.84
CA LYS A 44 9.72 -7.77 -6.81
C LYS A 44 9.14 -7.70 -5.40
N GLN A 45 9.67 -8.47 -4.43
CA GLN A 45 9.15 -8.59 -3.07
C GLN A 45 9.82 -7.60 -2.09
N ILE A 46 10.70 -6.74 -2.58
CA ILE A 46 11.31 -5.66 -1.81
C ILE A 46 11.20 -4.34 -2.58
N PRO A 47 11.20 -3.19 -1.89
CA PRO A 47 11.30 -1.90 -2.55
C PRO A 47 12.52 -1.84 -3.47
N GLU A 48 12.36 -1.23 -4.65
CA GLU A 48 13.45 -1.09 -5.62
C GLU A 48 14.65 -0.33 -5.05
N THR A 49 14.39 0.66 -4.18
CA THR A 49 15.40 1.40 -3.43
C THR A 49 16.29 0.50 -2.59
N TYR A 50 15.79 -0.69 -2.22
CA TYR A 50 16.56 -1.66 -1.46
C TYR A 50 17.39 -2.53 -2.41
N ASN A 51 17.09 -2.63 -3.71
CA ASN A 51 17.82 -3.45 -4.67
C ASN A 51 18.81 -2.66 -5.55
N LEU A 52 19.69 -1.86 -4.95
CA LEU A 52 20.71 -1.04 -5.63
C LEU A 52 21.55 -1.75 -6.72
N LYS A 53 21.66 -3.09 -6.68
CA LYS A 53 22.43 -3.88 -7.66
C LYS A 53 21.55 -4.54 -8.72
N ASN A 54 20.26 -4.23 -8.77
CA ASN A 54 19.27 -4.78 -9.72
C ASN A 54 19.32 -6.31 -9.84
N LYS A 55 19.57 -7.01 -8.73
CA LYS A 55 19.62 -8.48 -8.73
C LYS A 55 18.22 -9.04 -8.86
N THR A 56 18.05 -10.15 -9.57
CA THR A 56 16.76 -10.85 -9.69
C THR A 56 16.28 -11.47 -8.38
N SER A 57 17.23 -11.81 -7.51
CA SER A 57 16.98 -12.30 -6.16
C SER A 57 17.90 -11.64 -5.14
N VAL A 58 17.40 -11.49 -3.91
CA VAL A 58 18.06 -10.78 -2.83
C VAL A 58 18.03 -11.59 -1.54
N ASN A 59 19.10 -11.48 -0.75
CA ASN A 59 19.20 -12.17 0.53
C ASN A 59 18.35 -11.46 1.59
N ILE A 60 17.55 -12.22 2.33
CA ILE A 60 16.66 -11.74 3.38
C ILE A 60 16.89 -12.60 4.64
N CYS A 61 16.88 -12.00 5.83
CA CYS A 61 16.99 -12.78 7.05
C CYS A 61 15.69 -13.56 7.33
N LYS A 62 15.80 -14.70 8.01
CA LYS A 62 14.63 -15.49 8.43
C LYS A 62 13.65 -14.70 9.31
N GLY A 63 14.12 -13.71 10.07
CA GLY A 63 13.25 -12.81 10.84
C GLY A 63 12.26 -12.03 9.96
N CYS A 64 12.75 -11.38 8.89
CA CYS A 64 11.87 -10.68 7.94
C CYS A 64 10.93 -11.64 7.19
N GLU A 65 11.36 -12.87 6.89
CA GLU A 65 10.49 -13.91 6.32
C GLU A 65 9.32 -14.28 7.24
N ILE A 66 9.61 -14.46 8.54
CA ILE A 66 8.60 -14.79 9.55
C ILE A 66 7.63 -13.63 9.73
N LEU A 67 8.13 -12.40 9.89
CA LEU A 67 7.29 -11.21 10.03
C LEU A 67 6.37 -11.01 8.82
N SER A 68 6.92 -11.15 7.61
CA SER A 68 6.15 -11.03 6.37
C SER A 68 5.07 -12.11 6.27
N SER A 69 5.38 -13.35 6.68
CA SER A 69 4.40 -14.45 6.73
C SER A 69 3.28 -14.21 7.75
N LYS A 70 3.64 -13.80 8.98
CA LYS A 70 2.66 -13.52 10.05
C LYS A 70 1.76 -12.34 9.69
N PHE A 71 2.34 -11.28 9.12
CA PHE A 71 1.56 -10.13 8.67
C PHE A 71 0.56 -10.55 7.58
N LYS A 72 1.01 -11.31 6.58
CA LYS A 72 0.12 -11.85 5.55
C LYS A 72 -1.03 -12.67 6.13
N GLU A 73 -0.74 -13.52 7.11
CA GLU A 73 -1.74 -14.33 7.80
C GLU A 73 -2.75 -13.48 8.54
N ALA A 74 -2.30 -12.50 9.35
CA ALA A 74 -3.18 -11.56 10.05
C ALA A 74 -4.12 -10.82 9.08
N LEU A 75 -3.61 -10.37 7.92
CA LEU A 75 -4.43 -9.73 6.90
C LEU A 75 -5.46 -10.67 6.27
N LEU A 76 -5.09 -11.93 6.00
CA LEU A 76 -6.01 -12.93 5.42
C LEU A 76 -7.07 -13.40 6.41
N VAL A 77 -6.79 -13.38 7.70
CA VAL A 77 -7.76 -13.65 8.76
C VAL A 77 -8.64 -12.42 9.03
N GLY A 78 -8.16 -11.22 8.70
CA GLY A 78 -8.85 -9.97 9.01
C GLY A 78 -8.68 -9.56 10.47
N ASN A 79 -7.58 -9.94 11.14
CA ASN A 79 -7.29 -9.52 12.52
C ASN A 79 -6.48 -8.21 12.52
N LEU A 80 -7.15 -7.10 12.86
CA LEU A 80 -6.53 -5.76 12.89
C LEU A 80 -5.44 -5.65 13.96
N ASP A 81 -5.69 -6.17 15.17
CA ASP A 81 -4.76 -6.05 16.28
C ASP A 81 -3.44 -6.78 15.99
N ASP A 82 -3.53 -8.00 15.44
CA ASP A 82 -2.35 -8.76 15.01
C ASP A 82 -1.62 -8.06 13.87
N ALA A 83 -2.36 -7.50 12.90
CA ALA A 83 -1.76 -6.75 11.80
C ALA A 83 -0.98 -5.52 12.31
N ILE A 84 -1.57 -4.73 13.21
CA ILE A 84 -0.94 -3.58 13.85
C ILE A 84 0.28 -4.01 14.67
N SER A 85 0.15 -5.07 15.48
CA SER A 85 1.23 -5.59 16.31
C SER A 85 2.44 -6.03 15.47
N VAL A 86 2.21 -6.83 14.43
CA VAL A 86 3.29 -7.30 13.54
C VAL A 86 3.89 -6.12 12.76
N TYR A 87 3.07 -5.19 12.28
CA TYR A 87 3.56 -4.00 11.58
C TYR A 87 4.42 -3.10 12.50
N GLY A 88 4.01 -2.94 13.77
CA GLY A 88 4.71 -2.16 14.79
C GLY A 88 6.11 -2.70 15.13
N SER A 89 6.36 -3.99 14.90
CA SER A 89 7.72 -4.57 15.01
C SER A 89 8.70 -4.08 13.93
N GLY A 90 8.16 -3.43 12.88
CA GLY A 90 8.92 -2.90 11.76
C GLY A 90 9.28 -3.96 10.71
N ASN A 91 9.95 -3.53 9.64
CA ASN A 91 10.45 -4.39 8.56
C ASN A 91 9.38 -5.14 7.75
N VAL A 92 8.12 -4.71 7.81
CA VAL A 92 7.04 -5.17 6.95
C VAL A 92 6.89 -4.21 5.77
N ASN A 93 6.80 -4.73 4.55
CA ASN A 93 6.63 -3.91 3.35
C ASN A 93 5.16 -3.86 2.92
N LEU A 94 4.58 -2.67 2.90
CA LEU A 94 3.18 -2.48 2.47
C LEU A 94 3.04 -2.29 0.94
N ARG A 95 4.14 -1.94 0.25
CA ARG A 95 4.13 -1.51 -1.15
C ARG A 95 4.58 -2.60 -2.13
N THR A 96 4.96 -3.76 -1.63
CA THR A 96 5.47 -4.87 -2.44
C THR A 96 4.68 -6.13 -2.17
N PRO A 97 4.54 -7.04 -3.15
CA PRO A 97 3.87 -8.31 -2.95
C PRO A 97 4.61 -9.16 -1.91
N PHE A 98 3.85 -10.00 -1.23
CA PHE A 98 4.39 -10.95 -0.26
C PHE A 98 5.33 -12.00 -0.90
N PRO A 99 6.29 -12.55 -0.12
CA PRO A 99 7.10 -13.67 -0.56
C PRO A 99 6.22 -14.87 -0.91
N GLN A 100 6.59 -15.55 -2.00
CA GLN A 100 5.92 -16.76 -2.45
C GLN A 100 6.68 -17.97 -1.94
N ARG A 101 6.04 -18.83 -1.15
CA ARG A 101 6.63 -20.12 -0.74
C ARG A 101 6.81 -21.06 -1.93
N ASN A 102 5.89 -21.01 -2.89
CA ASN A 102 5.88 -21.87 -4.07
C ASN A 102 5.98 -21.05 -5.36
N LYS A 103 6.73 -21.52 -6.35
CA LYS A 103 6.84 -20.88 -7.69
C LYS A 103 5.48 -20.75 -8.42
N LYS A 104 4.50 -21.57 -8.04
CA LYS A 104 3.13 -21.55 -8.57
C LYS A 104 2.18 -20.65 -7.78
N GLY A 105 2.64 -20.05 -6.68
CA GLY A 105 1.84 -19.14 -5.88
C GLY A 105 1.43 -17.90 -6.67
N GLU A 106 0.38 -17.23 -6.22
CA GLU A 106 -0.02 -15.94 -6.77
C GLU A 106 0.77 -14.82 -6.08
N LEU A 107 1.25 -13.83 -6.85
CA LEU A 107 1.84 -12.62 -6.29
C LEU A 107 0.70 -11.73 -5.82
N ILE A 108 0.59 -11.53 -4.52
CA ILE A 108 -0.49 -10.79 -3.88
C ILE A 108 0.09 -9.69 -2.98
N TYR A 109 -0.54 -8.52 -3.03
CA TYR A 109 -0.15 -7.35 -2.24
C TYR A 109 -0.88 -7.32 -0.89
N PRO A 110 -0.34 -6.59 0.12
CA PRO A 110 -0.96 -6.46 1.44
C PRO A 110 -2.43 -6.05 1.40
N VAL A 111 -2.79 -4.97 0.69
CA VAL A 111 -4.20 -4.54 0.57
C VAL A 111 -5.10 -5.63 -0.02
N MET A 112 -4.61 -6.42 -0.98
CA MET A 112 -5.38 -7.52 -1.57
C MET A 112 -5.59 -8.68 -0.59
N CYS A 113 -4.63 -8.95 0.29
CA CYS A 113 -4.81 -9.93 1.36
C CYS A 113 -5.83 -9.45 2.40
N ALA A 114 -5.80 -8.17 2.78
CA ALA A 114 -6.78 -7.59 3.70
C ALA A 114 -8.20 -7.64 3.14
N VAL A 115 -8.35 -7.30 1.84
CA VAL A 115 -9.61 -7.49 1.13
C VAL A 115 -9.99 -8.97 1.18
N GLN A 116 -9.12 -9.89 0.81
CA GLN A 116 -9.45 -11.32 0.88
C GLN A 116 -9.89 -11.78 2.29
N GLY A 117 -9.37 -11.18 3.37
CA GLY A 117 -9.79 -11.45 4.74
C GLY A 117 -11.13 -10.84 5.15
N GLY A 118 -11.66 -9.88 4.39
CA GLY A 118 -13.03 -9.38 4.55
C GLY A 118 -13.25 -8.41 5.71
N ASN A 119 -12.19 -7.93 6.37
CA ASN A 119 -12.30 -6.94 7.43
C ASN A 119 -12.06 -5.52 6.87
N LEU A 120 -13.11 -4.68 6.88
CA LEU A 120 -13.07 -3.30 6.38
C LEU A 120 -12.08 -2.42 7.16
N ASP A 121 -11.97 -2.59 8.47
CA ASP A 121 -11.11 -1.76 9.30
C ASP A 121 -9.63 -1.99 8.97
N VAL A 122 -9.25 -3.24 8.69
CA VAL A 122 -7.91 -3.58 8.19
C VAL A 122 -7.65 -2.93 6.83
N VAL A 123 -8.64 -2.93 5.93
CA VAL A 123 -8.51 -2.28 4.62
C VAL A 123 -8.34 -0.76 4.77
N ARG A 124 -9.17 -0.10 5.59
CA ARG A 124 -9.05 1.34 5.87
C ARG A 124 -7.71 1.69 6.49
N TRP A 125 -7.30 0.95 7.52
CA TRP A 125 -6.01 1.15 8.18
C TRP A 125 -4.83 1.06 7.19
N LEU A 126 -4.88 0.12 6.25
CA LEU A 126 -3.85 0.03 5.20
C LEU A 126 -3.89 1.20 4.21
N VAL A 127 -5.08 1.58 3.74
CA VAL A 127 -5.25 2.54 2.64
C VAL A 127 -5.17 3.99 3.12
N GLU A 128 -5.84 4.32 4.22
CA GLU A 128 -5.96 5.68 4.76
C GLU A 128 -4.75 6.02 5.63
N ASP A 129 -4.48 5.20 6.65
CA ASP A 129 -3.45 5.54 7.63
C ASP A 129 -2.04 5.29 7.09
N HIS A 130 -1.88 4.24 6.27
CA HIS A 130 -0.57 3.78 5.78
C HIS A 130 -0.33 4.04 4.29
N PHE A 131 -1.30 4.67 3.60
CA PHE A 131 -1.21 5.02 2.18
C PHE A 131 -0.77 3.83 1.31
N CYS A 132 -1.29 2.64 1.61
CA CYS A 132 -1.00 1.44 0.83
C CYS A 132 -1.53 1.63 -0.60
N PRO A 133 -0.71 1.41 -1.64
CA PRO A 133 -1.12 1.69 -3.00
C PRO A 133 -2.22 0.73 -3.45
N ILE A 134 -3.27 1.30 -4.05
CA ILE A 134 -4.35 0.59 -4.75
C ILE A 134 -4.22 0.70 -6.29
N LYS A 135 -3.55 1.76 -6.75
CA LYS A 135 -3.22 2.03 -8.15
C LYS A 135 -1.76 1.71 -8.39
N GLN A 136 -1.45 1.24 -9.59
CA GLN A 136 -0.08 0.95 -9.97
C GLN A 136 0.73 2.26 -9.91
N VAL A 137 1.64 2.35 -8.95
CA VAL A 137 2.56 3.49 -8.86
C VAL A 137 3.46 3.42 -10.09
N GLN A 138 3.39 4.44 -10.95
CA GLN A 138 4.35 4.57 -12.03
C GLN A 138 5.73 4.69 -11.39
N GLN A 139 6.57 3.68 -11.59
CA GLN A 139 7.96 3.79 -11.20
C GLN A 139 8.57 4.84 -12.13
N THR A 140 8.77 6.05 -11.60
CA THR A 140 9.53 7.14 -12.23
C THR A 140 10.99 6.70 -12.31
N GLY A 141 11.29 5.87 -13.30
CA GLY A 141 12.59 5.22 -13.50
C GLY A 141 12.73 4.76 -14.95
N LEU A 142 13.45 5.57 -15.72
CA LEU A 142 14.07 5.33 -17.03
C LEU A 142 13.60 4.09 -17.83
N ASN A 143 12.92 4.36 -18.95
CA ASN A 143 12.84 3.51 -20.16
C ASN A 143 11.72 2.48 -20.30
N ARG A 144 10.60 2.58 -19.58
CA ARG A 144 9.40 1.83 -19.97
C ARG A 144 8.24 2.76 -20.31
N ALA A 145 8.26 3.21 -21.57
CA ALA A 145 7.16 3.87 -22.26
C ALA A 145 5.96 2.92 -22.50
N SER A 146 5.55 2.12 -21.51
CA SER A 146 4.25 1.48 -21.60
C SER A 146 3.21 2.55 -21.28
N LYS A 147 2.49 3.02 -22.31
CA LYS A 147 1.24 3.79 -22.23
C LYS A 147 0.14 3.02 -21.48
N ARG A 148 0.42 2.46 -20.31
CA ARG A 148 -0.65 1.98 -19.43
C ARG A 148 -1.30 3.22 -18.86
N GLY A 149 -2.60 3.35 -19.13
CA GLY A 149 -3.42 4.49 -18.73
C GLY A 149 -3.11 4.89 -17.29
N GLU A 150 -2.92 6.19 -17.11
CA GLU A 150 -2.80 6.80 -15.79
C GLU A 150 -3.95 6.30 -14.90
N GLY A 151 -3.61 5.74 -13.75
CA GLY A 151 -4.59 5.22 -12.80
C GLY A 151 -4.99 3.75 -12.95
N ALA A 152 -4.26 2.94 -13.74
CA ALA A 152 -4.48 1.49 -13.77
C ALA A 152 -4.40 0.87 -12.36
N LEU A 153 -5.38 0.02 -12.02
CA LEU A 153 -5.42 -0.68 -10.74
C LEU A 153 -4.29 -1.70 -10.64
N MET A 154 -3.77 -1.90 -9.43
CA MET A 154 -2.80 -2.96 -9.19
C MET A 154 -3.43 -4.33 -9.47
N THR A 155 -2.67 -5.20 -10.10
CA THR A 155 -3.08 -6.57 -10.40
C THR A 155 -2.16 -7.60 -9.78
N THR A 156 -2.72 -8.74 -9.39
CA THR A 156 -1.96 -9.93 -8.99
C THR A 156 -1.28 -10.57 -10.21
N SER A 157 -0.44 -11.58 -9.98
CA SER A 157 0.12 -12.39 -11.08
C SER A 157 -0.93 -13.14 -11.90
N LYS A 158 -2.17 -13.27 -11.40
CA LYS A 158 -3.31 -13.84 -12.13
C LYS A 158 -4.21 -12.77 -12.77
N GLY A 159 -3.84 -11.50 -12.70
CA GLY A 159 -4.62 -10.40 -13.26
C GLY A 159 -5.80 -9.93 -12.40
N ARG A 160 -5.92 -10.40 -11.15
CA ARG A 160 -7.00 -9.98 -10.23
C ARG A 160 -6.71 -8.60 -9.66
N THR A 161 -7.71 -7.75 -9.58
CA THR A 161 -7.63 -6.42 -8.96
C THR A 161 -8.19 -6.46 -7.53
N VAL A 162 -7.99 -5.41 -6.73
CA VAL A 162 -8.63 -5.30 -5.41
C VAL A 162 -10.16 -5.38 -5.50
N LEU A 163 -10.75 -4.81 -6.57
CA LEU A 163 -12.19 -4.86 -6.82
C LEU A 163 -12.65 -6.27 -7.19
N SER A 164 -11.91 -6.99 -8.03
CA SER A 164 -12.30 -8.36 -8.40
C SER A 164 -12.26 -9.30 -7.20
N ILE A 165 -11.27 -9.13 -6.29
CA ILE A 165 -11.20 -9.92 -5.06
C ILE A 165 -12.37 -9.61 -4.12
N ALA A 166 -12.72 -8.32 -3.94
CA ALA A 166 -13.87 -7.93 -3.11
C ALA A 166 -15.20 -8.47 -3.68
N LEU A 167 -15.35 -8.43 -5.01
CA LEU A 167 -16.52 -8.95 -5.72
C LEU A 167 -16.63 -10.47 -5.63
N GLU A 168 -15.53 -11.20 -5.83
CA GLU A 168 -15.46 -12.66 -5.67
C GLU A 168 -15.88 -13.08 -4.25
N GLY A 169 -15.49 -12.30 -3.24
CA GLY A 169 -15.83 -12.54 -1.83
C GLY A 169 -17.19 -12.01 -1.37
N LEU A 170 -17.96 -11.32 -2.24
CA LEU A 170 -19.21 -10.62 -1.90
C LEU A 170 -19.07 -9.67 -0.69
N GLN A 171 -17.93 -8.99 -0.58
CA GLN A 171 -17.63 -8.11 0.55
C GLN A 171 -18.18 -6.71 0.31
N ILE A 172 -19.48 -6.55 0.55
CA ILE A 172 -20.26 -5.35 0.20
C ILE A 172 -19.69 -4.08 0.82
N ASP A 173 -19.31 -4.12 2.10
CA ASP A 173 -18.80 -2.93 2.80
C ASP A 173 -17.46 -2.46 2.23
N ILE A 174 -16.57 -3.40 1.90
CA ILE A 174 -15.27 -3.11 1.27
C ILE A 174 -15.46 -2.61 -0.17
N LEU A 175 -16.39 -3.21 -0.92
CA LEU A 175 -16.71 -2.75 -2.27
C LEU A 175 -17.26 -1.33 -2.26
N ARG A 176 -18.21 -1.04 -1.37
CA ARG A 176 -18.75 0.30 -1.16
C ARG A 176 -17.65 1.28 -0.81
N TYR A 177 -16.76 0.92 0.11
CA TYR A 177 -15.61 1.73 0.49
C TYR A 177 -14.74 2.09 -0.73
N PHE A 178 -14.38 1.12 -1.57
CA PHE A 178 -13.56 1.40 -2.75
C PHE A 178 -14.28 2.25 -3.80
N VAL A 179 -15.57 1.99 -4.07
CA VAL A 179 -16.31 2.70 -5.12
C VAL A 179 -16.68 4.12 -4.68
N VAL A 180 -17.20 4.26 -3.47
CA VAL A 180 -17.73 5.52 -2.95
C VAL A 180 -16.63 6.37 -2.36
N ASP A 181 -15.88 5.82 -1.40
CA ASP A 181 -14.91 6.59 -0.62
C ASP A 181 -13.58 6.75 -1.39
N CYS A 182 -13.07 5.67 -2.00
CA CYS A 182 -11.85 5.72 -2.83
C CYS A 182 -12.10 6.19 -4.28
N ARG A 183 -13.35 6.48 -4.67
CA ARG A 183 -13.75 6.91 -6.03
C ARG A 183 -13.26 5.97 -7.13
N MET A 184 -13.29 4.66 -6.90
CA MET A 184 -12.87 3.67 -7.89
C MET A 184 -14.00 3.36 -8.88
N SER A 185 -13.66 3.34 -10.16
CA SER A 185 -14.60 2.92 -11.21
C SER A 185 -14.68 1.39 -11.28
N LEU A 186 -15.89 0.86 -11.43
CA LEU A 186 -16.15 -0.54 -11.75
C LEU A 186 -16.01 -0.84 -13.25
N HIS A 187 -15.77 0.19 -14.07
CA HIS A 187 -15.62 0.03 -15.51
C HIS A 187 -14.39 -0.84 -15.83
N GLY A 188 -14.61 -1.96 -16.51
CA GLY A 188 -13.54 -2.91 -16.87
C GLY A 188 -13.43 -4.13 -15.96
N VAL A 189 -14.33 -4.32 -14.99
CA VAL A 189 -14.49 -5.63 -14.33
C VAL A 189 -15.08 -6.62 -15.35
N ALA A 190 -14.38 -7.73 -15.59
CA ALA A 190 -14.74 -8.68 -16.65
C ALA A 190 -16.07 -9.42 -16.41
N ASP A 191 -16.43 -9.68 -15.15
CA ASP A 191 -17.64 -10.42 -14.79
C ASP A 191 -18.79 -9.48 -14.39
N LEU A 192 -19.54 -9.03 -15.40
CA LEU A 192 -20.70 -8.16 -15.21
C LEU A 192 -21.77 -8.79 -14.32
N LYS A 193 -21.93 -10.12 -14.36
CA LYS A 193 -22.95 -10.81 -13.56
C LYS A 193 -22.62 -10.73 -12.08
N THR A 194 -21.36 -10.92 -11.71
CA THR A 194 -20.91 -10.76 -10.33
C THR A 194 -21.00 -9.31 -9.86
N VAL A 195 -20.69 -8.34 -10.73
CA VAL A 195 -20.88 -6.90 -10.43
C VAL A 195 -22.34 -6.59 -10.13
N LEU A 196 -23.27 -7.06 -10.98
CA LEU A 196 -24.71 -6.83 -10.78
C LEU A 196 -25.21 -7.42 -9.48
N LYS A 197 -24.81 -8.65 -9.14
CA LYS A 197 -25.16 -9.29 -7.86
C LYS A 197 -24.65 -8.50 -6.66
N ALA A 198 -23.39 -8.05 -6.71
CA ALA A 198 -22.81 -7.27 -5.62
C ALA A 198 -23.50 -5.90 -5.49
N LEU A 199 -23.85 -5.27 -6.61
CA LEU A 199 -24.58 -3.99 -6.62
C LEU A 199 -26.00 -4.15 -6.07
N GLU A 200 -26.71 -5.22 -6.46
CA GLU A 200 -28.02 -5.56 -5.91
C GLU A 200 -27.95 -5.80 -4.40
N ALA A 201 -26.99 -6.61 -3.94
CA ALA A 201 -26.76 -6.82 -2.50
C ALA A 201 -26.42 -5.51 -1.77
N THR A 202 -25.63 -4.63 -2.39
CA THR A 202 -25.33 -3.30 -1.85
C THR A 202 -26.61 -2.48 -1.69
N LEU A 203 -27.44 -2.41 -2.73
CA LEU A 203 -28.71 -1.67 -2.70
C LEU A 203 -29.69 -2.24 -1.67
N GLN A 204 -29.75 -3.56 -1.49
CA GLN A 204 -30.57 -4.20 -0.47
C GLN A 204 -30.05 -3.98 0.95
N SER A 205 -28.74 -3.80 1.12
CA SER A 205 -28.11 -3.50 2.41
C SER A 205 -28.23 -2.04 2.83
N LEU A 206 -28.58 -1.14 1.91
CA LEU A 206 -28.82 0.25 2.27
C LEU A 206 -29.98 0.31 3.26
N PRO A 207 -29.83 1.03 4.38
CA PRO A 207 -30.94 1.21 5.30
C PRO A 207 -32.13 1.75 4.49
N PRO A 208 -33.35 1.19 4.68
CA PRO A 208 -34.51 1.70 3.99
C PRO A 208 -34.56 3.20 4.20
N PRO A 209 -34.90 4.00 3.18
CA PRO A 209 -34.91 5.45 3.28
C PRO A 209 -35.73 5.77 4.52
N ARG A 210 -35.04 6.21 5.59
CA ARG A 210 -35.69 6.52 6.87
C ARG A 210 -36.86 7.39 6.49
N SER A 211 -38.08 6.91 6.75
CA SER A 211 -39.30 7.65 6.52
C SER A 211 -39.02 9.03 7.09
N ARG A 212 -38.91 10.06 6.25
CA ARG A 212 -38.70 11.45 6.67
C ARG A 212 -39.94 12.00 7.39
N SER A 213 -40.62 11.16 8.15
CA SER A 213 -41.69 11.49 9.06
C SER A 213 -41.07 11.66 10.44
N ARG A 214 -41.04 12.92 10.89
CA ARG A 214 -40.75 13.40 12.25
C ARG A 214 -39.28 13.71 12.54
N ALA A 215 -38.83 14.88 12.06
CA ALA A 215 -38.54 16.04 12.91
C ALA A 215 -37.74 17.06 12.09
N LEU A 216 -38.45 17.85 11.27
CA LEU A 216 -37.99 19.19 10.92
C LEU A 216 -38.05 20.02 12.21
N ALA A 217 -36.95 20.04 12.95
CA ALA A 217 -36.55 21.21 13.72
C ALA A 217 -35.26 21.69 13.06
N ASP A 218 -35.46 22.57 12.07
CA ASP A 218 -34.67 23.78 11.85
C ASP A 218 -33.15 23.73 12.12
N ASP A 219 -32.40 23.01 11.28
CA ASP A 219 -30.96 23.29 11.10
C ASP A 219 -30.67 23.31 9.59
N GLY A 220 -30.52 24.52 9.05
CA GLY A 220 -30.53 24.88 7.64
C GLY A 220 -29.37 24.36 6.79
N PHE A 221 -29.18 23.04 6.69
CA PHE A 221 -28.27 22.44 5.72
C PHE A 221 -29.00 22.08 4.43
N HIS A 222 -28.86 22.96 3.43
CA HIS A 222 -29.38 22.77 2.08
C HIS A 222 -28.66 21.60 1.38
N PHE A 223 -29.32 20.44 1.32
CA PHE A 223 -28.92 19.35 0.44
C PHE A 223 -29.22 19.77 -1.01
N VAL A 224 -28.17 20.03 -1.82
CA VAL A 224 -28.31 20.34 -3.24
C VAL A 224 -28.88 19.11 -3.95
N LYS A 225 -30.13 19.22 -4.41
CA LYS A 225 -30.83 18.18 -5.15
C LYS A 225 -30.34 18.19 -6.61
N TRP A 226 -29.60 17.14 -7.01
CA TRP A 226 -28.97 17.01 -8.33
C TRP A 226 -29.94 16.66 -9.48
N ASP A 227 -31.23 16.43 -9.21
CA ASP A 227 -32.15 15.84 -10.22
C ASP A 227 -32.87 16.84 -11.13
N LYS A 228 -32.36 18.07 -11.30
CA LYS A 228 -32.95 19.04 -12.26
C LYS A 228 -31.90 19.87 -12.99
N ALA A 229 -30.91 19.22 -13.58
CA ALA A 229 -30.27 19.81 -14.75
C ALA A 229 -31.22 19.64 -15.95
N SER A 230 -32.17 20.57 -16.13
CA SER A 230 -32.77 20.75 -17.45
C SER A 230 -31.66 21.24 -18.36
N VAL A 231 -31.39 20.46 -19.41
CA VAL A 231 -30.54 20.88 -20.52
C VAL A 231 -31.40 21.81 -21.37
N ASP A 232 -31.62 23.03 -20.88
CA ASP A 232 -32.22 24.08 -21.70
C ASP A 232 -31.09 24.68 -22.54
N GLY A 233 -31.05 24.25 -23.80
CA GLY A 233 -30.13 24.75 -24.78
C GLY A 233 -30.46 26.18 -25.17
N LEU A 234 -29.55 27.10 -24.85
CA LEU A 234 -29.30 28.28 -25.67
C LEU A 234 -27.79 28.48 -25.76
N SER A 235 -27.30 28.18 -26.96
CA SER A 235 -25.99 28.56 -27.46
C SER A 235 -25.97 30.08 -27.63
N GLU A 236 -25.31 30.80 -26.74
CA GLU A 236 -24.84 32.15 -27.01
C GLU A 236 -23.36 32.14 -27.39
N SER A 237 -23.11 32.63 -28.59
CA SER A 237 -21.82 32.82 -29.22
C SER A 237 -21.03 33.90 -28.48
N SER A 238 -20.03 33.49 -27.69
CA SER A 238 -19.09 34.43 -27.09
C SER A 238 -18.01 34.79 -28.11
N SER A 239 -18.11 36.04 -28.55
CA SER A 239 -17.23 36.79 -29.44
C SER A 239 -15.76 36.75 -29.01
N LEU A 240 -14.88 36.63 -30.01
CA LEU A 240 -13.44 36.80 -29.88
C LEU A 240 -13.10 38.19 -29.30
N GLY A 241 -12.47 38.19 -28.14
CA GLY A 241 -11.61 39.28 -27.67
C GLY A 241 -10.16 38.91 -27.93
N THR A 242 -9.54 39.55 -28.92
CA THR A 242 -8.09 39.61 -29.13
C THR A 242 -7.50 40.60 -28.15
N GLU A 243 -6.74 40.14 -27.16
CA GLU A 243 -5.86 41.01 -26.38
C GLU A 243 -4.45 40.43 -26.35
N ASP A 244 -3.57 41.15 -27.06
CA ASP A 244 -2.12 41.04 -27.05
C ASP A 244 -1.57 41.33 -25.64
N TYR A 245 -0.85 40.38 -25.05
CA TYR A 245 0.19 40.68 -24.06
C TYR A 245 1.39 39.75 -24.28
N ALA A 246 2.39 40.30 -24.95
CA ALA A 246 3.76 39.83 -24.88
C ALA A 246 4.45 40.48 -23.68
N GLU A 247 4.95 39.68 -22.74
CA GLU A 247 6.15 39.92 -21.90
C GLU A 247 6.28 38.69 -20.98
N ASN A 248 7.13 37.73 -21.33
CA ASN A 248 8.52 37.65 -20.87
C ASN A 248 8.63 37.67 -19.33
N ASP A 249 8.53 36.49 -18.70
CA ASP A 249 9.24 36.28 -17.43
C ASP A 249 9.57 34.80 -17.18
N SER A 250 10.87 34.52 -17.20
CA SER A 250 11.48 33.24 -16.89
C SER A 250 11.40 32.95 -15.39
N ILE A 251 10.40 32.17 -14.97
CA ILE A 251 10.34 31.64 -13.60
C ILE A 251 11.28 30.42 -13.51
N ALA A 252 12.53 30.69 -13.13
CA ALA A 252 13.45 29.69 -12.62
C ALA A 252 12.91 29.10 -11.31
N MET A 253 12.52 27.82 -11.32
CA MET A 253 12.26 27.07 -10.09
C MET A 253 13.55 26.96 -9.27
N LYS A 254 13.67 27.83 -8.27
CA LYS A 254 14.67 27.72 -7.20
C LYS A 254 14.31 26.54 -6.32
N SER A 255 15.18 25.52 -6.35
CA SER A 255 15.18 24.41 -5.42
C SER A 255 15.26 24.91 -3.97
N TYR A 256 14.27 24.57 -3.15
CA TYR A 256 14.40 24.68 -1.70
C TYR A 256 15.45 23.68 -1.20
N ARG A 257 16.71 24.12 -1.13
CA ARG A 257 17.74 23.48 -0.30
C ARG A 257 17.56 23.98 1.13
N ALA A 258 16.98 23.14 1.99
CA ALA A 258 17.04 23.33 3.43
C ALA A 258 18.51 23.25 3.88
N ARG A 259 19.14 24.39 4.15
CA ARG A 259 20.39 24.48 4.90
C ARG A 259 20.06 24.24 6.38
N GLY A 260 20.27 23.00 6.82
CA GLY A 260 20.26 22.64 8.24
C GLY A 260 21.47 23.27 8.94
N ASN A 261 21.17 24.16 9.89
CA ASN A 261 22.12 24.88 10.71
C ASN A 261 22.78 23.91 11.71
N ARG A 262 24.11 24.00 11.85
CA ARG A 262 24.87 23.32 12.90
C ARG A 262 24.64 24.06 14.22
N SER A 263 24.08 23.40 15.24
CA SER A 263 24.52 23.45 16.65
C SER A 263 23.50 22.80 17.57
N ASN A 264 24.03 22.18 18.63
CA ASN A 264 23.37 21.60 19.81
C ASN A 264 22.68 20.24 19.62
N SER A 265 23.49 19.19 19.78
CA SER A 265 23.06 17.81 20.01
C SER A 265 22.29 17.70 21.33
N VAL A 266 20.97 17.83 21.26
CA VAL A 266 20.08 17.27 22.29
C VAL A 266 20.14 15.76 22.14
N HIS A 267 20.63 15.08 23.18
CA HIS A 267 20.66 13.62 23.23
C HIS A 267 19.23 13.11 23.42
N ILE A 268 18.54 12.91 22.29
CA ILE A 268 17.25 12.19 22.29
C ILE A 268 17.58 10.73 22.59
N PRO A 269 17.11 10.16 23.72
CA PRO A 269 17.31 8.75 24.00
C PRO A 269 16.67 7.96 22.85
N LYS A 270 17.48 7.14 22.18
CA LYS A 270 16.99 6.16 21.24
C LYS A 270 16.02 5.29 22.01
N LYS A 271 14.71 5.47 21.81
CA LYS A 271 13.72 4.47 22.23
C LYS A 271 14.10 3.20 21.49
N THR A 272 14.77 2.28 22.19
CA THR A 272 14.98 0.92 21.73
C THR A 272 13.61 0.28 21.69
N PHE A 273 12.97 0.34 20.52
CA PHE A 273 11.87 -0.56 20.23
C PHE A 273 12.37 -1.99 20.44
N PRO A 274 11.56 -2.88 21.05
CA PRO A 274 11.91 -4.28 21.20
C PRO A 274 12.42 -4.78 19.86
N THR A 275 13.62 -5.34 19.84
CA THR A 275 14.17 -5.87 18.62
C THR A 275 13.26 -7.01 18.13
N VAL A 276 13.27 -7.29 16.83
CA VAL A 276 12.55 -8.45 16.26
C VAL A 276 12.84 -9.75 17.05
N ILE A 277 14.02 -9.83 17.68
CA ILE A 277 14.42 -10.95 18.54
C ILE A 277 13.63 -10.96 19.85
N ASP A 278 13.35 -9.82 20.47
CA ASP A 278 12.59 -9.73 21.72
C ASP A 278 11.13 -10.19 21.52
N VAL A 279 10.51 -9.80 20.40
CA VAL A 279 9.17 -10.26 20.03
C VAL A 279 9.15 -11.75 19.71
N LEU A 280 10.18 -12.27 19.03
CA LEU A 280 10.27 -13.70 18.71
C LEU A 280 10.64 -14.57 19.92
N ARG A 281 11.34 -14.02 20.93
CA ARG A 281 11.67 -14.72 22.19
C ARG A 281 10.49 -14.80 23.16
N GLN A 282 9.49 -13.92 23.07
CA GLN A 282 8.30 -13.94 23.92
C GLN A 282 7.23 -14.97 23.48
N GLN A 283 7.41 -15.62 22.32
CA GLN A 283 6.42 -16.54 21.74
C GLN A 283 6.85 -18.02 21.73
N ASN A 284 7.99 -18.34 22.34
CA ASN A 284 8.46 -19.70 22.63
C ASN A 284 8.74 -19.83 24.12
#